data_AF-A0A0A0CYB1-F1
#
_entry.id   AF-A0A0A0CYB1-F1
#
_cell.length_a   1.000
_cell.length_b   1.000
_cell.length_c   1.000
_cell.angle_alpha   90.00
_cell.angle_beta   90.00
_cell.angle_gamma   90.00
#
_symmetry.space_group_name_H-M   'P 1'
#
loop_
_entity.id
_entity.type
_entity.pdbx_description
1 polymer ?
#
loop_
_entity_poly.entity_id
_entity_poly.type
_entity_poly.pdbx_seq_one_letter_code
_entity_poly.pdbx_strand_id
1 'polypeptide(L)'
;WDIPGAVDRVPWIGRRNGRAGVADFVRALWQGIEPIRFDVTAVAAEGDRAFAAGALESRAKRTGRIMRSDFVIDVTVRDGLISRFRLLEDSFAVAEAVA
;
A
#
# COMPACT_ATOMS: atom_id res chain seq x y z
N TRP A 1 1.57 7.72 6.96
CA TRP A 1 1.14 6.60 6.11
C TRP A 1 0.52 7.20 4.86
N ASP A 2 1.00 6.87 3.68
CA ASP A 2 0.52 7.48 2.43
C ASP A 2 0.54 6.48 1.27
N ILE A 3 -0.54 6.43 0.51
CA ILE A 3 -0.64 5.66 -0.74
C ILE A 3 -1.32 6.60 -1.74
N PRO A 4 -0.60 7.18 -2.70
CA PRO A 4 -1.18 8.11 -3.66
C PRO A 4 -2.16 7.40 -4.62
N GLY A 5 -3.23 8.09 -5.02
CA GLY A 5 -4.18 7.60 -6.02
C GLY A 5 -5.57 8.23 -5.88
N ALA A 6 -6.58 7.60 -6.48
CA ALA A 6 -7.98 8.03 -6.47
C ALA A 6 -8.67 7.81 -5.10
N VAL A 7 -8.43 8.72 -4.15
CA VAL A 7 -8.93 8.64 -2.76
C VAL A 7 -10.47 8.65 -2.64
N ASP A 8 -11.15 9.13 -3.68
CA ASP A 8 -12.61 9.12 -3.83
C ASP A 8 -13.16 7.74 -4.24
N ARG A 9 -12.33 6.88 -4.82
CA ARG A 9 -12.71 5.54 -5.33
C ARG A 9 -12.19 4.39 -4.49
N VAL A 10 -11.02 4.57 -3.86
CA VAL A 10 -10.29 3.48 -3.18
C VAL A 10 -10.20 3.78 -1.67
N PRO A 11 -11.01 3.15 -0.81
CA PRO A 11 -11.13 3.55 0.60
C PRO A 11 -9.87 3.39 1.45
N TRP A 12 -8.93 2.52 1.06
CA TRP A 12 -7.72 2.24 1.84
C TRP A 12 -6.52 3.12 1.48
N ILE A 13 -6.57 3.90 0.41
CA ILE A 13 -5.43 4.76 0.02
C ILE A 13 -5.57 6.18 0.57
N GLY A 14 -4.56 7.02 0.35
CA GLY A 14 -4.47 8.39 0.86
C GLY A 14 -3.70 8.52 2.18
N ARG A 15 -3.55 9.77 2.61
CA ARG A 15 -2.72 10.15 3.76
C ARG A 15 -3.43 9.87 5.08
N ARG A 16 -2.73 9.17 5.99
CA ARG A 16 -3.16 8.86 7.36
C ARG A 16 -2.02 9.06 8.36
N ASN A 17 -2.38 9.45 9.58
CA ASN A 17 -1.44 9.84 10.65
C ASN A 17 -1.69 9.08 11.94
N GLY A 18 -0.60 8.78 12.66
CA GLY A 18 -0.64 8.10 13.96
C GLY A 18 -1.13 6.66 13.91
N ARG A 19 -1.13 6.00 15.07
CA ARG A 19 -1.53 4.59 15.19
C ARG A 19 -3.00 4.35 14.80
N ALA A 20 -3.89 5.29 15.13
CA ALA A 20 -5.30 5.23 14.75
C ALA A 20 -5.47 5.23 13.22
N GLY A 21 -4.78 6.15 12.52
CA GLY A 21 -4.79 6.19 11.06
C GLY A 21 -4.24 4.89 10.44
N VAL A 22 -3.17 4.31 11.00
CA VAL A 22 -2.68 3.01 10.52
C VAL A 22 -3.70 1.90 10.74
N ALA A 23 -4.38 1.86 11.89
CA ALA A 23 -5.44 0.89 12.16
C ALA A 23 -6.61 1.02 11.17
N ASP A 24 -7.01 2.26 10.83
CA ASP A 24 -8.07 2.51 9.86
C ASP A 24 -7.67 2.11 8.44
N PHE A 25 -6.40 2.34 8.06
CA PHE A 25 -5.83 1.81 6.82
C PHE A 25 -5.95 0.28 6.77
N VAL A 26 -5.47 -0.41 7.80
CA VAL A 26 -5.48 -1.89 7.84
C VAL A 26 -6.89 -2.43 7.75
N ARG A 27 -7.85 -1.85 8.48
CA ARG A 27 -9.27 -2.23 8.39
C ARG A 27 -9.83 -2.02 6.99
N ALA A 28 -9.65 -0.83 6.41
CA ALA A 28 -10.17 -0.51 5.08
C ALA A 28 -9.54 -1.40 3.99
N LEU A 29 -8.24 -1.68 4.09
CA LEU A 29 -7.53 -2.57 3.16
C LEU A 29 -8.15 -3.97 3.20
N TRP A 30 -8.26 -4.57 4.39
CA TRP A 30 -8.80 -5.93 4.52
C TRP A 30 -10.28 -6.04 4.20
N GLN A 31 -11.05 -4.95 4.32
CA GLN A 31 -12.43 -4.90 3.85
C GLN A 31 -12.49 -4.79 2.31
N GLY A 32 -11.55 -4.09 1.69
CA GLY A 32 -11.53 -3.81 0.25
C GLY A 32 -10.94 -4.92 -0.61
N ILE A 33 -9.94 -5.65 -0.09
CA ILE A 33 -9.15 -6.60 -0.88
C ILE A 33 -9.00 -7.96 -0.21
N GLU A 34 -8.75 -8.96 -1.05
CA GLU A 34 -8.21 -10.26 -0.69
C GLU A 34 -6.79 -10.37 -1.29
N PRO A 35 -5.75 -10.62 -0.49
CA PRO A 35 -4.38 -10.71 -0.99
C PRO A 35 -4.19 -12.05 -1.71
N ILE A 36 -3.55 -12.01 -2.89
CA ILE A 36 -3.20 -13.23 -3.64
C ILE A 36 -1.70 -13.48 -3.56
N ARG A 37 -0.90 -12.45 -3.80
CA ARG A 37 0.57 -12.54 -3.85
C ARG A 37 1.19 -11.22 -3.42
N PHE A 38 2.32 -11.31 -2.71
CA PHE A 38 3.12 -10.16 -2.32
C PHE A 38 4.57 -10.61 -2.21
N ASP A 39 5.41 -10.22 -3.17
CA ASP A 39 6.84 -10.57 -3.15
C ASP A 39 7.69 -9.32 -3.12
N VAL A 40 8.65 -9.35 -2.21
CA VAL A 40 9.74 -8.36 -2.17
C VAL A 40 10.91 -8.95 -2.93
N THR A 41 11.36 -8.28 -3.98
CA THR A 41 12.46 -8.74 -4.84
C THR A 41 13.76 -8.02 -4.54
N ALA A 42 13.70 -6.81 -3.98
CA ALA A 42 14.86 -6.05 -3.57
C ALA A 42 14.58 -5.19 -2.34
N VAL A 43 15.60 -5.04 -1.50
CA VAL A 43 15.60 -4.10 -0.38
C VAL A 43 16.89 -3.30 -0.42
N ALA A 44 16.78 -1.97 -0.32
CA ALA A 44 17.90 -1.05 -0.19
C ALA A 44 17.67 -0.13 1.01
N ALA A 45 18.73 0.22 1.73
CA ALA A 45 18.64 1.11 2.89
C ALA A 45 19.81 2.10 2.92
N GLU A 46 19.52 3.32 3.34
CA GLU A 46 20.49 4.39 3.54
C GLU A 46 20.05 5.24 4.75
N GLY A 47 20.89 5.29 5.79
CA GLY A 47 20.57 6.01 7.02
C GLY A 47 19.29 5.51 7.69
N ASP A 48 18.34 6.42 7.92
CA ASP A 48 17.04 6.13 8.54
C ASP A 48 15.96 5.74 7.51
N ARG A 49 16.31 5.57 6.23
CA ARG A 49 15.37 5.31 5.13
C ARG A 49 15.63 3.96 4.49
N ALA A 50 14.56 3.24 4.16
CA ALA A 50 14.62 1.98 3.43
C ALA A 50 13.57 1.93 2.31
N PHE A 51 13.91 1.21 1.25
CA PHE A 51 13.08 0.97 0.08
C PHE A 51 12.96 -0.54 -0.14
N ALA A 52 11.74 -1.03 -0.25
CA ALA A 52 11.46 -2.39 -0.70
C ALA A 52 10.75 -2.33 -2.05
N ALA A 53 11.31 -2.97 -3.06
CA ALA A 53 10.69 -3.11 -4.38
C ALA A 53 10.17 -4.54 -4.55
N GLY A 54 9.12 -4.69 -5.37
CA GLY A 54 8.46 -5.96 -5.52
C GLY A 54 7.26 -5.93 -6.44
N ALA A 55 6.47 -6.99 -6.39
CA ALA A 55 5.22 -7.11 -7.09
C ALA A 55 4.13 -7.65 -6.16
N LEU A 56 2.89 -7.22 -6.41
CA LEU A 56 1.72 -7.66 -5.67
C LEU A 56 0.59 -8.06 -6.62
N GLU A 57 -0.22 -9.01 -6.15
CA GLU A 57 -1.51 -9.37 -6.74
C GLU A 57 -2.57 -9.38 -5.65
N SER A 58 -3.71 -8.76 -5.92
CA SER A 58 -4.83 -8.69 -4.97
C SER A 58 -6.15 -8.68 -5.70
N ARG A 59 -7.18 -9.29 -5.12
CA ARG A 59 -8.55 -9.27 -5.64
C ARG A 59 -9.34 -8.17 -4.96
N ALA A 60 -9.93 -7.26 -5.74
CA ALA A 60 -10.89 -6.31 -5.22
C ALA A 60 -12.18 -7.05 -4.85
N LYS A 61 -12.54 -7.06 -3.56
CA LYS A 61 -13.69 -7.85 -3.06
C LYS A 61 -15.02 -7.41 -3.67
N ARG A 62 -15.19 -6.10 -3.92
CA ARG A 62 -16.42 -5.53 -4.49
C ARG A 62 -16.70 -6.01 -5.91
N THR A 63 -15.67 -6.15 -6.74
CA THR A 63 -15.80 -6.35 -8.18
C THR A 63 -15.31 -7.72 -8.64
N GLY A 64 -14.58 -8.45 -7.78
CA GLY A 64 -13.92 -9.71 -8.11
C GLY A 64 -12.70 -9.56 -9.03
N ARG A 65 -12.39 -8.35 -9.53
CA ARG A 65 -11.27 -8.09 -10.43
C ARG A 65 -9.93 -8.23 -9.72
N ILE A 66 -8.93 -8.69 -10.48
CA ILE A 66 -7.56 -8.84 -9.99
C ILE A 66 -6.76 -7.59 -10.34
N MET A 67 -6.12 -7.01 -9.33
CA MET A 67 -5.12 -5.96 -9.42
C MET A 67 -3.74 -6.61 -9.44
N ARG A 68 -2.90 -6.17 -10.37
CA ARG A 68 -1.47 -6.52 -10.41
C ARG A 68 -0.68 -5.24 -10.49
N SER A 69 0.34 -5.13 -9.66
CA SER A 69 1.21 -3.97 -9.67
C SER A 69 2.61 -4.32 -9.21
N ASP A 70 3.61 -3.77 -9.89
CA ASP A 70 4.91 -3.56 -9.28
C ASP A 70 4.78 -2.46 -8.22
N PHE A 71 5.59 -2.52 -7.18
CA PHE A 71 5.56 -1.52 -6.12
C PHE A 71 6.95 -1.12 -5.64
N VAL A 72 7.00 0.07 -5.03
CA VAL A 72 8.06 0.48 -4.09
C VAL A 72 7.42 0.93 -2.78
N ILE A 73 7.85 0.34 -1.68
CA ILE A 73 7.58 0.79 -0.32
C ILE A 73 8.76 1.63 0.16
N ASP A 74 8.54 2.91 0.39
CA ASP A 74 9.49 3.88 0.93
C ASP A 74 9.15 4.16 2.39
N VAL A 75 10.02 3.72 3.30
CA VAL A 75 9.84 3.87 4.75
C VAL A 75 10.96 4.67 5.39
N THR A 76 10.62 5.37 6.46
CA THR A 76 11.60 5.94 7.40
C THR A 76 11.46 5.22 8.73
N VAL A 77 12.56 4.75 9.29
CA VAL A 77 12.63 4.02 10.56
C VAL A 77 13.41 4.84 11.59
N ARG A 78 12.79 5.14 12.72
CA ARG A 78 13.41 5.87 13.85
C ARG A 78 13.14 5.09 15.13
N ASP A 79 14.16 4.90 15.96
CA ASP A 79 14.08 4.13 17.20
C ASP A 79 13.48 2.72 17.00
N GLY A 80 13.83 2.08 15.87
CA GLY A 80 13.30 0.76 15.50
C GLY A 80 11.84 0.75 15.04
N LEU A 81 11.20 1.92 14.90
CA LEU A 81 9.79 2.06 14.52
C LEU A 81 9.63 2.77 13.17
N ILE A 82 8.64 2.36 12.38
CA ILE A 82 8.27 3.04 11.14
C ILE A 82 7.63 4.40 11.48
N SER A 83 8.34 5.48 11.18
CA SER A 83 7.86 6.86 11.38
C SER A 83 7.22 7.46 10.12
N ARG A 84 7.56 6.94 8.94
CA ARG A 84 6.92 7.26 7.65
C ARG A 84 6.80 6.00 6.80
N PHE A 85 5.68 5.88 6.08
CA PHE A 85 5.40 4.81 5.14
C PHE A 85 4.77 5.41 3.89
N ARG A 86 5.28 5.06 2.71
CA ARG A 86 4.71 5.39 1.41
C ARG A 86 4.73 4.16 0.50
N LEU A 87 3.57 3.73 0.01
CA LEU A 87 3.47 2.73 -1.07
C LEU A 87 3.29 3.46 -2.39
N LEU A 88 4.11 3.13 -3.37
CA LEU A 88 4.02 3.58 -4.75
C LEU A 88 3.71 2.37 -5.62
N GLU A 89 2.57 2.39 -6.30
CA GLU A 89 2.07 1.31 -7.14
C GLU A 89 1.28 1.92 -8.32
N ASP A 90 0.79 1.09 -9.24
CA ASP A 90 -0.10 1.48 -10.33
C ASP A 90 -1.47 1.89 -9.79
N SER A 91 -1.55 3.13 -9.32
CA SER A 91 -2.76 3.73 -8.78
C SER A 91 -3.92 3.78 -9.79
N PHE A 92 -3.63 3.77 -11.09
CA PHE A 92 -4.65 3.71 -12.13
C PHE A 92 -5.27 2.31 -12.20
N ALA A 93 -4.45 1.25 -12.24
CA ALA A 93 -4.92 -0.13 -12.22
C ALA A 93 -5.73 -0.45 -10.95
N VAL A 94 -5.31 0.06 -9.79
CA VAL A 94 -6.06 -0.08 -8.53
C VAL A 94 -7.42 0.60 -8.63
N ALA A 95 -7.47 1.86 -9.10
CA ALA A 95 -8.72 2.60 -9.24
C ALA A 95 -9.70 1.90 -10.21
N GLU A 96 -9.20 1.42 -11.35
CA GLU A 96 -9.99 0.70 -12.35
C GLU A 96 -10.49 -0.64 -11.84
N ALA A 97 -9.68 -1.38 -11.07
CA ALA A 97 -10.11 -2.65 -10.52
C ALA A 97 -11.24 -2.49 -9.50
N VAL A 98 -11.21 -1.44 -8.69
CA VAL A 98 -12.28 -1.22 -7.71
C VAL A 98 -13.55 -0.67 -8.33
N ALA A 99 -13.51 -0.01 -9.49
CA ALA A 99 -14.63 0.72 -10.12
C ALA A 99 -16.00 0.02 -10.04
#